data_AF-A0A7M7LQJ9-F1
#
_entry.id   AF-A0A7M7LQJ9-F1
#
_cell.length_a   1.000
_cell.length_b   1.000
_cell.length_c   1.000
_cell.angle_alpha   90.00
_cell.angle_beta   90.00
_cell.angle_gamma   90.00
#
_symmetry.space_group_name_H-M   'P 1'
#
loop_
_entity.id
_entity.type
_entity.pdbx_description
1 polymer ?
#
loop_
_entity_poly.entity_id
_entity_poly.type
_entity_poly.pdbx_seq_one_letter_code
_entity_poly.pdbx_strand_id
1 'polypeptide(L)'
;MAETNEEMKISEESQKHYERKMENFECPFTWGMSETICIDTDDIRGDNEEVIPLMKFMRCIALVYDYTRTNKDSQTILEKLNDCDDVIIKIQNDGHPHISIEAVLSVFKATKCFALLYLQMEPELKTIFAETVSIDSSEKKQTSTVKACRSIAWSNYSRTTKTIECIREAIADNPDCDLWHFILAKTLRSKRQKKKFNSQPDAEEIESFEKAYNTRKNPVFGVFLAKAYNEDRHENDKALKMIESLQDIPRNDSLLLIIVLIYIRMRDFKNAKSCFDKVANKKSSMYSHYRGLYFLKQKQYQEAHPFLKKAIETNNFQAEFNYMNCAQVIHKKRFDLTQYLLQMLDKYRSWSKHMLQTITLHLAYTYFKKDKNIKESLKYFLEAIEINPDAILLKETYRPVLLCDWPKKSIYKILSKNILPDICEHLDLWDEKTKERAIALEKYCNEHQPQL
;
A
#
# COMPACT_ATOMS: atom_id res chain seq x y z
N MET A 1 19.41 -22.38 44.56
CA MET A 1 20.35 -22.24 43.42
C MET A 1 19.63 -21.45 42.34
N ALA A 2 19.59 -20.13 42.53
CA ALA A 2 19.18 -19.15 41.55
C ALA A 2 20.41 -18.28 41.34
N GLU A 3 21.38 -18.80 40.59
CA GLU A 3 22.59 -18.07 40.22
C GLU A 3 22.22 -17.11 39.09
N THR A 4 22.03 -15.85 39.49
CA THR A 4 22.61 -14.65 38.86
C THR A 4 23.22 -14.84 37.46
N ASN A 5 22.38 -14.92 36.44
CA ASN A 5 22.70 -14.35 35.14
C ASN A 5 22.47 -12.83 35.24
N GLU A 6 23.40 -12.13 35.90
CA GLU A 6 23.67 -10.74 35.51
C GLU A 6 24.32 -10.83 34.13
N GLU A 7 23.48 -10.93 33.10
CA GLU A 7 23.90 -10.74 31.71
C GLU A 7 24.68 -9.42 31.65
N MET A 8 25.95 -9.51 31.26
CA MET A 8 26.83 -8.37 31.07
C MET A 8 26.19 -7.41 30.08
N LYS A 9 25.48 -6.39 30.60
CA LYS A 9 24.98 -5.29 29.80
C LYS A 9 26.17 -4.63 29.11
N ILE A 10 26.01 -4.31 27.82
CA ILE A 10 27.03 -3.62 27.04
C ILE A 10 27.33 -2.29 27.76
N SER A 11 28.61 -2.02 28.02
CA SER A 11 28.99 -0.75 28.64
C SER A 11 28.61 0.42 27.73
N GLU A 12 28.25 1.57 28.31
CA GLU A 12 27.90 2.76 27.50
C GLU A 12 29.02 3.18 26.53
N GLU A 13 30.27 2.96 26.92
CA GLU A 13 31.44 3.22 26.08
C GLU A 13 31.49 2.26 24.88
N SER A 14 31.25 0.97 25.11
CA SER A 14 31.18 -0.03 24.04
C SER A 14 30.02 0.23 23.10
N GLN A 15 28.85 0.62 23.64
CA GLN A 15 27.70 1.00 22.83
C GLN A 15 28.03 2.17 21.90
N LYS A 16 28.57 3.28 22.44
CA LYS A 16 28.98 4.44 21.63
C LYS A 16 30.06 4.08 20.60
N HIS A 17 30.96 3.16 20.95
CA HIS A 17 31.98 2.65 20.04
C HIS A 17 31.36 1.95 18.82
N TYR A 18 30.40 1.04 19.04
CA TYR A 18 29.69 0.35 17.97
C TYR A 18 28.86 1.32 17.14
N GLU A 19 28.07 2.20 17.78
CA GLU A 19 27.24 3.19 17.07
C GLU A 19 28.06 4.03 16.09
N ARG A 20 29.23 4.53 16.51
CA ARG A 20 30.13 5.30 15.64
C ARG A 20 30.66 4.45 14.48
N LYS A 21 31.08 3.21 14.73
CA LYS A 21 31.62 2.35 13.66
C LYS A 21 30.56 1.91 12.65
N MET A 22 29.31 1.78 13.09
CA MET A 22 28.20 1.35 12.25
C MET A 22 27.51 2.50 11.51
N GLU A 23 27.92 3.75 11.72
CA GLU A 23 27.28 4.93 11.10
C GLU A 23 27.28 4.88 9.57
N ASN A 24 28.29 4.23 8.98
CA ASN A 24 28.48 4.09 7.54
C ASN A 24 27.95 2.77 6.97
N PHE A 25 27.31 1.93 7.79
CA PHE A 25 26.68 0.71 7.29
C PHE A 25 25.53 1.05 6.34
N GLU A 26 25.25 0.17 5.39
CA GLU A 26 24.15 0.34 4.43
C GLU A 26 22.94 -0.49 4.88
N CYS A 27 22.05 0.09 5.69
CA CYS A 27 20.87 -0.61 6.21
C CYS A 27 19.74 0.37 6.63
N PRO A 28 18.52 -0.10 6.96
CA PRO A 28 17.42 0.78 7.35
C PRO A 28 17.74 1.75 8.50
N PHE A 29 18.63 1.35 9.42
CA PHE A 29 19.02 2.18 10.57
C PHE A 29 19.82 3.43 10.17
N THR A 30 20.52 3.39 9.04
CA THR A 30 21.38 4.48 8.53
C THR A 30 20.79 5.18 7.32
N TRP A 31 19.73 4.65 6.69
CA TRP A 31 19.07 5.25 5.53
C TRP A 31 18.14 6.45 5.85
N GLY A 32 18.10 6.92 7.10
CA GLY A 32 17.30 8.09 7.49
C GLY A 32 15.79 7.82 7.48
N MET A 33 15.37 6.61 7.83
CA MET A 33 13.98 6.15 7.81
C MET A 33 13.12 6.62 9.00
N SER A 34 13.71 7.40 9.91
CA SER A 34 13.23 7.71 11.27
C SER A 34 12.00 8.63 11.39
N GLU A 35 11.53 9.26 10.32
CA GLU A 35 10.58 10.36 10.42
C GLU A 35 9.09 9.98 10.31
N THR A 36 8.74 8.73 10.03
CA THR A 36 7.33 8.31 9.95
C THR A 36 7.22 6.81 10.21
N ILE A 37 7.03 6.39 11.47
CA ILE A 37 6.57 5.03 11.78
C ILE A 37 5.11 4.97 11.31
N CYS A 38 4.88 4.56 10.06
CA CYS A 38 3.54 4.22 9.61
C CYS A 38 3.17 2.87 10.22
N ILE A 39 2.54 2.93 11.40
CA ILE A 39 1.76 1.82 11.97
C ILE A 39 0.50 1.65 11.10
N ASP A 40 0.68 1.21 9.86
CA ASP A 40 -0.40 0.75 8.97
C ASP A 40 0.10 -0.56 8.31
N THR A 41 0.69 -1.45 9.12
CA THR A 41 1.51 -2.57 8.65
C THR A 41 0.72 -3.74 8.07
N ASP A 42 -0.60 -3.79 8.23
CA ASP A 42 -1.34 -5.02 7.95
C ASP A 42 -2.19 -4.99 6.67
N ASP A 43 -2.72 -3.84 6.24
CA ASP A 43 -3.84 -3.88 5.28
C ASP A 43 -3.49 -3.59 3.81
N ILE A 44 -2.31 -3.05 3.52
CA ILE A 44 -1.95 -2.65 2.13
C ILE A 44 -0.72 -3.41 1.59
N ARG A 45 0.07 -4.04 2.46
CA ARG A 45 1.27 -4.79 2.07
C ARG A 45 0.87 -6.20 1.62
N GLY A 46 0.14 -6.25 0.51
CA GLY A 46 -0.48 -7.46 0.00
C GLY A 46 0.53 -8.60 -0.17
N ASP A 47 0.04 -9.82 0.01
CA ASP A 47 0.69 -11.15 -0.12
C ASP A 47 1.47 -11.40 -1.44
N ASN A 48 1.60 -10.37 -2.26
CA ASN A 48 2.25 -10.32 -3.57
C ASN A 48 3.78 -10.23 -3.49
N GLU A 49 4.33 -9.81 -2.35
CA GLU A 49 5.79 -9.70 -2.16
C GLU A 49 6.44 -11.02 -1.77
N GLU A 50 5.65 -12.00 -1.33
CA GLU A 50 6.11 -13.35 -0.98
C GLU A 50 6.68 -14.12 -2.18
N VAL A 51 6.35 -13.70 -3.41
CA VAL A 51 6.74 -14.38 -4.65
C VAL A 51 8.17 -14.03 -5.06
N ILE A 52 8.68 -12.87 -4.68
CA ILE A 52 10.01 -12.39 -5.07
C ILE A 52 10.91 -12.40 -3.83
N PRO A 53 11.88 -13.32 -3.74
CA PRO A 53 12.69 -13.52 -2.54
C PRO A 53 13.32 -12.24 -1.99
N LEU A 54 13.90 -11.38 -2.85
CA LEU A 54 14.49 -10.11 -2.39
C LEU A 54 13.45 -9.16 -1.78
N MET A 55 12.23 -9.08 -2.33
CA MET A 55 11.18 -8.23 -1.77
C MET A 55 10.72 -8.75 -0.41
N LYS A 56 10.50 -10.07 -0.30
CA LYS A 56 10.18 -10.74 0.97
C LYS A 56 11.25 -10.50 2.02
N PHE A 57 12.52 -10.69 1.64
CA PHE A 57 13.67 -10.43 2.52
C PHE A 57 13.66 -8.99 3.03
N MET A 58 13.55 -8.00 2.13
CA MET A 58 13.56 -6.59 2.54
C MET A 58 12.35 -6.18 3.37
N ARG A 59 11.20 -6.85 3.21
CA ARG A 59 10.06 -6.69 4.13
C ARG A 59 10.40 -7.18 5.54
N CYS A 60 11.05 -8.34 5.67
CA CYS A 60 11.52 -8.83 6.97
C CYS A 60 12.53 -7.86 7.61
N ILE A 61 13.46 -7.33 6.82
CA ILE A 61 14.44 -6.32 7.26
C ILE A 61 13.77 -5.04 7.77
N ALA A 62 12.76 -4.53 7.04
CA ALA A 62 11.99 -3.37 7.49
C ALA A 62 11.22 -3.65 8.79
N LEU A 63 10.68 -4.86 8.97
CA LEU A 63 10.01 -5.26 10.20
C LEU A 63 10.98 -5.35 11.39
N VAL A 64 12.19 -5.88 11.19
CA VAL A 64 13.24 -5.86 12.23
C VAL A 64 13.53 -4.43 12.67
N TYR A 65 13.72 -3.51 11.71
CA TYR A 65 13.91 -2.09 12.01
C TYR A 65 12.75 -1.49 12.81
N ASP A 66 11.50 -1.72 12.38
CA ASP A 66 10.30 -1.22 13.06
C ASP A 66 10.18 -1.78 14.49
N TYR A 67 10.45 -3.08 14.66
CA TYR A 67 10.35 -3.76 15.95
C TYR A 67 11.40 -3.27 16.94
N THR A 68 12.64 -3.09 16.48
CA THR A 68 13.70 -2.47 17.27
C THR A 68 13.34 -1.03 17.65
N ARG A 69 12.81 -0.23 16.73
CA ARG A 69 12.46 1.18 16.99
C ARG A 69 11.27 1.36 17.92
N THR A 70 10.30 0.44 17.86
CA THR A 70 9.07 0.47 18.68
C THR A 70 9.20 -0.30 19.99
N ASN A 71 10.39 -0.75 20.33
CA ASN A 71 10.70 -1.53 21.53
C ASN A 71 9.82 -2.78 21.67
N LYS A 72 9.67 -3.55 20.59
CA LYS A 72 9.09 -4.89 20.67
C LYS A 72 9.99 -5.82 21.48
N ASP A 73 9.41 -6.90 21.99
CA ASP A 73 10.14 -7.88 22.78
C ASP A 73 11.26 -8.55 21.97
N SER A 74 12.31 -8.97 22.68
CA SER A 74 13.52 -9.56 22.09
C SER A 74 13.21 -10.79 21.25
N GLN A 75 12.28 -11.63 21.69
CA GLN A 75 11.92 -12.86 21.00
C GLN A 75 11.34 -12.57 19.61
N THR A 76 10.41 -11.63 19.51
CA THR A 76 9.82 -11.20 18.23
C THR A 76 10.86 -10.65 17.26
N ILE A 77 11.85 -9.88 17.75
CA ILE A 77 12.95 -9.35 16.92
C ILE A 77 13.84 -10.49 16.41
N LEU A 78 14.22 -11.42 17.29
CA LEU A 78 15.08 -12.56 16.95
C LEU A 78 14.40 -13.53 15.98
N GLU A 79 13.11 -13.83 16.17
CA GLU A 79 12.33 -14.63 15.23
C GLU A 79 12.33 -14.00 13.83
N LYS A 80 12.19 -12.68 13.75
CA LYS A 80 12.20 -11.98 12.46
C LYS A 80 13.58 -11.93 11.80
N LEU A 81 14.65 -11.92 12.59
CA LEU A 81 16.01 -12.10 12.07
C LEU A 81 16.20 -13.53 11.51
N ASN A 82 15.69 -14.55 12.18
CA ASN A 82 15.75 -15.93 11.68
C ASN A 82 14.94 -16.11 10.38
N ASP A 83 13.78 -15.46 10.27
CA ASP A 83 13.02 -15.43 9.00
C ASP A 83 13.86 -14.85 7.84
N CYS A 84 14.77 -13.92 8.11
CA CYS A 84 15.65 -13.36 7.09
C CYS A 84 16.69 -14.38 6.61
N ASP A 85 17.27 -15.17 7.53
CA ASP A 85 18.24 -16.22 7.22
C ASP A 85 17.64 -17.25 6.25
N ASP A 86 16.40 -17.70 6.50
CA ASP A 86 15.69 -18.63 5.61
C ASP A 86 15.47 -18.09 4.19
N VAL A 87 15.22 -16.79 4.06
CA VAL A 87 15.01 -16.15 2.75
C VAL A 87 16.35 -15.92 2.04
N ILE A 88 17.43 -15.63 2.77
CA ILE A 88 18.78 -15.50 2.21
C ILE A 88 19.20 -16.81 1.53
N ILE A 89 18.96 -17.95 2.16
CA ILE A 89 19.28 -19.27 1.57
C ILE A 89 18.57 -19.43 0.21
N LYS A 90 17.31 -19.00 0.11
CA LYS A 90 16.56 -19.01 -1.16
C LYS A 90 17.15 -18.05 -2.19
N ILE A 91 17.54 -16.85 -1.77
CA ILE A 91 18.22 -15.87 -2.65
C ILE A 91 19.57 -16.42 -3.14
N GLN A 92 20.30 -17.17 -2.31
CA GLN A 92 21.57 -17.79 -2.70
C GLN A 92 21.37 -18.93 -3.70
N ASN A 93 20.38 -19.80 -3.46
CA ASN A 93 20.11 -20.95 -4.31
C ASN A 93 19.49 -20.57 -5.67
N ASP A 94 18.57 -19.60 -5.67
CA ASP A 94 17.83 -19.15 -6.87
C ASP A 94 18.25 -17.73 -7.30
N GLY A 95 19.51 -17.40 -7.06
CA GLY A 95 20.06 -16.06 -7.23
C GLY A 95 19.80 -15.46 -8.59
N HIS A 96 19.23 -14.25 -8.58
CA HIS A 96 19.10 -13.47 -9.80
C HIS A 96 20.50 -13.07 -10.29
N PRO A 97 20.87 -13.30 -11.57
CA PRO A 97 22.24 -13.12 -12.05
C PRO A 97 22.77 -11.69 -11.87
N HIS A 98 21.87 -10.71 -11.89
CA HIS A 98 22.19 -9.29 -11.72
C HIS A 98 22.11 -8.77 -10.28
N ILE A 99 21.76 -9.59 -9.29
CA ILE A 99 21.76 -9.22 -7.87
C ILE A 99 23.06 -9.69 -7.23
N SER A 100 23.72 -8.84 -6.43
CA SER A 100 24.87 -9.24 -5.63
C SER A 100 24.40 -9.84 -4.30
N ILE A 101 24.80 -11.09 -4.05
CA ILE A 101 24.51 -11.78 -2.79
C ILE A 101 25.30 -11.15 -1.65
N GLU A 102 26.52 -10.70 -1.92
CA GLU A 102 27.41 -10.02 -1.00
C GLU A 102 26.77 -8.73 -0.47
N ALA A 103 26.17 -7.95 -1.37
CA ALA A 103 25.44 -6.74 -1.00
C ALA A 103 24.21 -7.05 -0.14
N VAL A 104 23.43 -8.08 -0.48
CA VAL A 104 22.27 -8.53 0.32
C VAL A 104 22.71 -8.96 1.73
N LEU A 105 23.78 -9.76 1.82
CA LEU A 105 24.35 -10.21 3.09
C LEU A 105 24.90 -9.04 3.93
N SER A 106 25.56 -8.07 3.30
CA SER A 106 26.07 -6.88 3.98
C SER A 106 24.93 -6.07 4.61
N VAL A 107 23.84 -5.82 3.85
CA VAL A 107 22.63 -5.15 4.38
C VAL A 107 22.02 -5.94 5.56
N PHE A 108 21.96 -7.27 5.46
CA PHE A 108 21.44 -8.12 6.53
C PHE A 108 22.29 -8.03 7.80
N LYS A 109 23.60 -8.29 7.68
CA LYS A 109 24.52 -8.30 8.82
C LYS A 109 24.57 -6.94 9.50
N ALA A 110 24.60 -5.85 8.72
CA ALA A 110 24.48 -4.50 9.25
C ALA A 110 23.20 -4.32 10.09
N THR A 111 22.04 -4.75 9.55
CA THR A 111 20.76 -4.70 10.27
C THR A 111 20.81 -5.53 11.55
N LYS A 112 21.39 -6.73 11.50
CA LYS A 112 21.57 -7.63 12.63
C LYS A 112 22.46 -7.02 13.71
N CYS A 113 23.54 -6.30 13.35
CA CYS A 113 24.37 -5.59 14.32
C CYS A 113 23.57 -4.53 15.10
N PHE A 114 22.77 -3.70 14.42
CA PHE A 114 21.93 -2.70 15.11
C PHE A 114 20.90 -3.35 16.03
N ALA A 115 20.26 -4.45 15.60
CA ALA A 115 19.31 -5.19 16.42
C ALA A 115 19.99 -5.84 17.64
N LEU A 116 21.14 -6.50 17.48
CA LEU A 116 21.88 -7.13 18.58
C LEU A 116 22.42 -6.10 19.58
N LEU A 117 22.87 -4.94 19.11
CA LEU A 117 23.26 -3.83 19.98
C LEU A 117 22.08 -3.36 20.84
N TYR A 118 20.91 -3.20 20.22
CA TYR A 118 19.68 -2.86 20.94
C TYR A 118 19.32 -3.92 22.00
N LEU A 119 19.44 -5.20 21.65
CA LEU A 119 19.16 -6.34 22.53
C LEU A 119 20.26 -6.62 23.58
N GLN A 120 21.34 -5.84 23.61
CA GLN A 120 22.47 -6.00 24.53
C GLN A 120 23.22 -7.35 24.39
N MET A 121 23.20 -7.95 23.20
CA MET A 121 23.85 -9.25 22.91
C MET A 121 25.27 -9.05 22.36
N GLU A 122 26.22 -8.68 23.24
CA GLU A 122 27.59 -8.30 22.84
C GLU A 122 28.41 -9.39 22.13
N PRO A 123 28.41 -10.67 22.58
CA PRO A 123 29.23 -11.72 21.95
C PRO A 123 28.84 -11.97 20.48
N GLU A 124 27.53 -12.03 20.21
CA GLU A 124 26.97 -12.19 18.88
C GLU A 124 27.23 -10.93 18.04
N LEU A 125 27.06 -9.75 18.63
CA LEU A 125 27.36 -8.47 17.98
C LEU A 125 28.82 -8.42 17.51
N LYS A 126 29.78 -8.78 18.37
CA LYS A 126 31.21 -8.82 18.02
C LYS A 126 31.49 -9.69 16.81
N THR A 127 30.88 -10.88 16.79
CA THR A 127 31.06 -11.87 15.72
C THR A 127 30.50 -11.33 14.41
N ILE A 128 29.23 -10.92 14.38
CA ILE A 128 28.58 -10.43 13.17
C ILE A 128 29.23 -9.12 12.67
N PHE A 129 29.63 -8.23 13.58
CA PHE A 129 30.30 -6.99 13.24
C PHE A 129 31.62 -7.24 12.51
N ALA A 130 32.44 -8.20 12.98
CA ALA A 130 33.71 -8.56 12.34
C ALA A 130 33.52 -9.17 10.94
N GLU A 131 32.40 -9.88 10.72
CA GLU A 131 32.07 -10.47 9.42
C GLU A 131 31.37 -9.51 8.45
N THR A 132 30.98 -8.32 8.91
CA THR A 132 30.25 -7.35 8.08
C THR A 132 31.23 -6.66 7.15
N VAL A 133 31.16 -6.99 5.86
CA VAL A 133 32.02 -6.41 4.83
C VAL A 133 31.38 -5.13 4.28
N SER A 134 32.19 -4.10 4.12
CA SER A 134 31.81 -2.86 3.44
C SER A 134 31.52 -3.10 1.97
N ILE A 135 30.47 -2.46 1.44
CA ILE A 135 30.14 -2.49 0.02
C ILE A 135 31.24 -1.84 -0.80
N ASP A 136 31.67 -2.49 -1.87
CA ASP A 136 32.61 -1.89 -2.82
C ASP A 136 31.87 -0.89 -3.71
N SER A 137 32.12 0.40 -3.49
CA SER A 137 31.52 1.49 -4.28
C SER A 137 31.88 1.46 -5.77
N SER A 138 32.97 0.77 -6.15
CA SER A 138 33.37 0.60 -7.55
C SER A 138 32.59 -0.53 -8.25
N GLU A 139 32.05 -1.49 -7.50
CA GLU A 139 31.26 -2.58 -8.06
C GLU A 139 29.80 -2.16 -8.28
N LYS A 140 29.47 -1.84 -9.54
CA LYS A 140 28.12 -1.41 -9.95
C LYS A 140 27.01 -2.39 -9.59
N LYS A 141 27.30 -3.69 -9.60
CA LYS A 141 26.33 -4.72 -9.20
C LYS A 141 25.97 -4.64 -7.71
N GLN A 142 26.96 -4.43 -6.84
CA GLN A 142 26.73 -4.28 -5.40
C GLN A 142 25.99 -2.98 -5.08
N THR A 143 26.49 -1.86 -5.59
CA THR A 143 25.89 -0.53 -5.37
C THR A 143 24.46 -0.46 -5.90
N SER A 144 24.21 -1.00 -7.09
CA SER A 144 22.86 -1.19 -7.62
C SER A 144 22.00 -1.97 -6.63
N THR A 145 22.44 -3.15 -6.19
CA THR A 145 21.73 -4.02 -5.23
C THR A 145 21.33 -3.30 -3.94
N VAL A 146 22.26 -2.58 -3.31
CA VAL A 146 21.99 -1.79 -2.10
C VAL A 146 20.91 -0.74 -2.33
N LYS A 147 20.93 -0.08 -3.50
CA LYS A 147 19.90 0.90 -3.88
C LYS A 147 18.51 0.26 -4.07
N ALA A 148 18.37 -1.03 -4.46
CA ALA A 148 17.06 -1.75 -4.36
C ALA A 148 16.67 -1.86 -2.95
N CYS A 149 17.56 -2.41 -2.13
CA CYS A 149 17.24 -2.75 -0.77
C CYS A 149 16.70 -1.50 -0.08
N ARG A 150 17.37 -0.36 -0.31
CA ARG A 150 16.90 0.96 0.11
C ARG A 150 15.52 1.32 -0.46
N SER A 151 15.31 1.20 -1.77
CA SER A 151 14.01 1.45 -2.40
C SER A 151 12.88 0.58 -1.81
N ILE A 152 13.05 -0.74 -1.80
CA ILE A 152 12.07 -1.70 -1.28
C ILE A 152 11.78 -1.40 0.20
N ALA A 153 12.80 -1.13 1.01
CA ALA A 153 12.62 -0.73 2.41
C ALA A 153 11.77 0.54 2.50
N TRP A 154 12.08 1.60 1.74
CA TRP A 154 11.29 2.83 1.73
C TRP A 154 9.85 2.67 1.26
N SER A 155 9.58 1.69 0.38
CA SER A 155 8.24 1.44 -0.12
C SER A 155 7.23 1.10 1.01
N ASN A 156 7.74 0.60 2.14
CA ASN A 156 6.97 0.30 3.34
C ASN A 156 6.47 1.56 4.10
N TYR A 157 7.10 2.73 3.91
CA TYR A 157 6.89 3.94 4.75
C TYR A 157 6.17 5.07 4.03
N SER A 158 5.36 4.73 3.03
CA SER A 158 4.56 5.68 2.23
C SER A 158 5.32 6.69 1.36
N ARG A 159 6.66 6.80 1.46
CA ARG A 159 7.54 7.77 0.77
C ARG A 159 7.85 7.42 -0.69
N THR A 160 6.82 7.52 -1.54
CA THR A 160 6.94 7.10 -2.95
C THR A 160 8.02 7.81 -3.76
N THR A 161 8.36 9.07 -3.47
CA THR A 161 9.41 9.80 -4.21
C THR A 161 10.79 9.21 -3.97
N LYS A 162 11.22 9.07 -2.71
CA LYS A 162 12.52 8.46 -2.35
C LYS A 162 12.66 7.02 -2.86
N THR A 163 11.57 6.24 -2.80
CA THR A 163 11.53 4.89 -3.37
C THR A 163 11.83 4.89 -4.88
N ILE A 164 11.21 5.81 -5.63
CA ILE A 164 11.41 5.94 -7.09
C ILE A 164 12.82 6.44 -7.42
N GLU A 165 13.36 7.39 -6.67
CA GLU A 165 14.72 7.89 -6.87
C GLU A 165 15.74 6.77 -6.68
N CYS A 166 15.69 6.05 -5.56
CA CYS A 166 16.62 4.95 -5.27
C CYS A 166 16.57 3.84 -6.33
N ILE A 167 15.37 3.45 -6.80
CA ILE A 167 15.28 2.38 -7.81
C ILE A 167 15.76 2.85 -9.19
N ARG A 168 15.57 4.12 -9.54
CA ARG A 168 16.12 4.68 -10.78
C ARG A 168 17.64 4.74 -10.74
N GLU A 169 18.22 5.12 -9.60
CA GLU A 169 19.68 5.06 -9.43
C GLU A 169 20.21 3.62 -9.55
N ALA A 170 19.48 2.64 -9.02
CA ALA A 170 19.87 1.24 -9.16
C ALA A 170 19.81 0.75 -10.61
N ILE A 171 18.79 1.19 -11.37
CA ILE A 171 18.68 0.94 -12.82
C ILE A 171 19.83 1.61 -13.57
N ALA A 172 20.22 2.84 -13.18
CA ALA A 172 21.33 3.54 -13.81
C ALA A 172 22.67 2.79 -13.64
N ASP A 173 22.89 2.17 -12.48
CA ASP A 173 24.09 1.35 -12.23
C ASP A 173 24.02 -0.04 -12.89
N ASN A 174 22.82 -0.59 -13.11
CA ASN A 174 22.64 -1.94 -13.69
C ASN A 174 21.35 -2.02 -14.54
N PRO A 175 21.37 -1.49 -15.78
CA PRO A 175 20.16 -1.27 -16.58
C PRO A 175 19.51 -2.55 -17.11
N ASP A 176 20.22 -3.67 -17.09
CA ASP A 176 19.79 -4.96 -17.68
C ASP A 176 19.05 -5.86 -16.68
N CYS A 177 19.07 -5.53 -15.39
CA CYS A 177 18.39 -6.33 -14.39
C CYS A 177 16.88 -6.05 -14.41
N ASP A 178 16.13 -7.05 -14.86
CA ASP A 178 14.68 -7.07 -14.99
C ASP A 178 13.95 -6.81 -13.67
N LEU A 179 14.49 -7.27 -12.55
CA LEU A 179 13.88 -7.04 -11.24
C LEU A 179 13.83 -5.55 -10.87
N TRP A 180 14.82 -4.75 -11.28
CA TRP A 180 14.82 -3.30 -11.00
C TRP A 180 13.65 -2.60 -11.69
N HIS A 181 13.46 -2.90 -12.97
CA HIS A 181 12.35 -2.36 -13.78
C HIS A 181 11.01 -2.81 -13.20
N PHE A 182 10.92 -4.06 -12.74
CA PHE A 182 9.72 -4.55 -12.08
C PHE A 182 9.40 -3.80 -10.77
N ILE A 183 10.39 -3.54 -9.93
CA ILE A 183 10.21 -2.80 -8.67
C ILE A 183 9.85 -1.33 -8.97
N LEU A 184 10.46 -0.70 -9.98
CA LEU A 184 10.10 0.64 -10.43
C LEU A 184 8.63 0.68 -10.84
N ALA A 185 8.20 -0.24 -11.70
CA ALA A 185 6.82 -0.32 -12.16
C ALA A 185 5.81 -0.50 -11.01
N LYS A 186 6.11 -1.41 -10.05
CA LYS A 186 5.29 -1.58 -8.83
C LYS A 186 5.22 -0.30 -8.00
N THR A 187 6.33 0.44 -7.90
CA THR A 187 6.39 1.67 -7.12
C THR A 187 5.61 2.80 -7.79
N LEU A 188 5.75 2.97 -9.11
CA LEU A 188 4.96 3.92 -9.90
C LEU A 188 3.46 3.62 -9.75
N ARG A 189 3.07 2.35 -9.88
CA ARG A 189 1.71 1.89 -9.63
C ARG A 189 1.22 2.26 -8.22
N SER A 190 2.02 2.01 -7.19
CA SER A 190 1.67 2.36 -5.80
C SER A 190 1.47 3.87 -5.61
N LYS A 191 2.37 4.69 -6.17
CA LYS A 191 2.25 6.15 -6.18
C LYS A 191 0.99 6.63 -6.87
N ARG A 192 0.67 6.05 -8.03
CA ARG A 192 -0.56 6.32 -8.77
C ARG A 192 -1.80 5.97 -7.94
N GLN A 193 -1.85 4.77 -7.36
CA GLN A 193 -3.02 4.31 -6.61
C GLN A 193 -3.29 5.10 -5.33
N LYS A 194 -2.23 5.60 -4.66
CA LYS A 194 -2.36 6.51 -3.51
C LYS A 194 -2.99 7.85 -3.86
N LYS A 195 -2.75 8.35 -5.08
CA LYS A 195 -3.33 9.60 -5.58
C LYS A 195 -4.77 9.41 -6.02
N LYS A 196 -5.05 8.33 -6.74
CA LYS A 196 -6.36 8.03 -7.32
C LYS A 196 -6.47 6.54 -7.61
N PHE A 197 -7.33 5.84 -6.88
CA PHE A 197 -7.51 4.38 -6.98
C PHE A 197 -7.84 3.86 -8.40
N ASN A 198 -8.54 4.67 -9.21
CA ASN A 198 -8.98 4.30 -10.58
C ASN A 198 -8.30 5.13 -11.69
N SER A 199 -7.12 5.67 -11.42
CA SER A 199 -6.32 6.33 -12.47
C SER A 199 -5.74 5.29 -13.43
N GLN A 200 -5.48 5.67 -14.68
CA GLN A 200 -4.80 4.81 -15.65
C GLN A 200 -3.29 4.81 -15.38
N PRO A 201 -2.59 3.68 -15.60
CA PRO A 201 -1.13 3.65 -15.64
C PRO A 201 -0.57 4.71 -16.58
N ASP A 202 0.56 5.32 -16.22
CA ASP A 202 1.32 6.17 -17.14
C ASP A 202 2.25 5.32 -18.03
N ALA A 203 2.86 5.97 -19.03
CA ALA A 203 3.74 5.28 -19.98
C ALA A 203 4.96 4.65 -19.27
N GLU A 204 5.57 5.37 -18.32
CA GLU A 204 6.75 4.87 -17.59
C GLU A 204 6.41 3.61 -16.77
N GLU A 205 5.24 3.56 -16.12
CA GLU A 205 4.76 2.38 -15.40
C GLU A 205 4.64 1.16 -16.33
N ILE A 206 4.02 1.33 -17.50
CA ILE A 206 3.83 0.24 -18.47
C ILE A 206 5.16 -0.20 -19.08
N GLU A 207 5.97 0.73 -19.59
CA GLU A 207 7.28 0.44 -20.20
C GLU A 207 8.20 -0.28 -19.22
N SER A 208 8.18 0.07 -17.94
CA SER A 208 8.97 -0.59 -16.91
C SER A 208 8.51 -2.04 -16.69
N PHE A 209 7.20 -2.31 -16.65
CA PHE A 209 6.69 -3.69 -16.58
C PHE A 209 7.03 -4.49 -17.83
N GLU A 210 6.88 -3.89 -19.02
CA GLU A 210 7.23 -4.53 -20.30
C GLU A 210 8.70 -4.86 -20.37
N LYS A 211 9.59 -3.94 -19.99
CA LYS A 211 11.04 -4.17 -19.97
C LYS A 211 11.39 -5.34 -19.04
N ALA A 212 10.85 -5.34 -17.82
CA ALA A 212 11.06 -6.44 -16.88
C ALA A 212 10.61 -7.79 -17.46
N TYR A 213 9.39 -7.84 -18.01
CA TYR A 213 8.86 -9.08 -18.59
C TYR A 213 9.62 -9.52 -19.84
N ASN A 214 10.01 -8.60 -20.73
CA ASN A 214 10.66 -8.94 -21.99
C ASN A 214 12.09 -9.46 -21.81
N THR A 215 12.81 -9.03 -20.77
CA THR A 215 14.16 -9.51 -20.49
C THR A 215 14.21 -10.97 -20.03
N ARG A 216 13.31 -11.40 -19.13
CA ARG A 216 13.39 -12.76 -18.51
C ARG A 216 12.18 -13.66 -18.78
N LYS A 217 11.10 -13.12 -19.37
CA LYS A 217 9.80 -13.80 -19.57
C LYS A 217 9.27 -14.47 -18.29
N ASN A 218 9.56 -13.86 -17.14
CA ASN A 218 9.14 -14.37 -15.85
C ASN A 218 7.59 -14.29 -15.73
N PRO A 219 6.89 -15.40 -15.45
CA PRO A 219 5.43 -15.41 -15.38
C PRO A 219 4.87 -14.50 -14.28
N VAL A 220 5.62 -14.32 -13.18
CA VAL A 220 5.26 -13.38 -12.11
C VAL A 220 5.15 -11.97 -12.68
N PHE A 221 6.15 -11.53 -13.44
CA PHE A 221 6.15 -10.20 -14.05
C PHE A 221 5.02 -10.06 -15.07
N GLY A 222 4.78 -11.11 -15.85
CA GLY A 222 3.66 -11.19 -16.78
C GLY A 222 2.30 -10.98 -16.12
N VAL A 223 2.06 -11.56 -14.93
CA VAL A 223 0.81 -11.35 -14.18
C VAL A 223 0.64 -9.89 -13.76
N PHE A 224 1.70 -9.21 -13.31
CA PHE A 224 1.62 -7.80 -12.95
C PHE A 224 1.49 -6.88 -14.17
N LEU A 225 2.14 -7.20 -15.29
CA LEU A 225 1.97 -6.49 -16.55
C LEU A 225 0.54 -6.63 -17.07
N ALA A 226 -0.03 -7.84 -17.06
CA ALA A 226 -1.43 -8.06 -17.39
C ALA A 226 -2.37 -7.27 -16.47
N LYS A 227 -2.04 -7.17 -15.17
CA LYS A 227 -2.79 -6.36 -14.22
C LYS A 227 -2.72 -4.86 -14.58
N ALA A 228 -1.55 -4.37 -14.97
CA ALA A 228 -1.39 -2.99 -15.39
C ALA A 228 -2.22 -2.71 -16.66
N TYR A 229 -2.16 -3.59 -17.67
CA TYR A 229 -3.03 -3.51 -18.84
C TYR A 229 -4.51 -3.54 -18.49
N ASN A 230 -4.95 -4.37 -17.55
CA ASN A 230 -6.35 -4.42 -17.15
C ASN A 230 -6.80 -3.17 -16.36
N GLU A 231 -5.87 -2.46 -15.73
CA GLU A 231 -6.15 -1.17 -15.08
C GLU A 231 -6.28 -0.04 -16.09
N ASP A 232 -5.69 -0.18 -17.27
CA ASP A 232 -6.04 0.62 -18.43
C ASP A 232 -7.26 0.02 -19.15
N ARG A 233 -8.40 0.73 -19.09
CA ARG A 233 -9.66 0.22 -19.66
C ARG A 233 -9.61 0.00 -21.17
N HIS A 234 -8.66 0.62 -21.87
CA HIS A 234 -8.49 0.47 -23.31
C HIS A 234 -7.65 -0.75 -23.70
N GLU A 235 -6.98 -1.39 -22.73
CA GLU A 235 -5.98 -2.44 -22.99
C GLU A 235 -6.36 -3.81 -22.40
N ASN A 236 -7.66 -4.05 -22.18
CA ASN A 236 -8.15 -5.34 -21.67
C ASN A 236 -7.76 -6.52 -22.58
N ASP A 237 -7.73 -6.32 -23.89
CA ASP A 237 -7.32 -7.36 -24.85
C ASP A 237 -5.84 -7.72 -24.69
N LYS A 238 -4.97 -6.74 -24.39
CA LYS A 238 -3.56 -7.00 -24.07
C LYS A 238 -3.42 -7.76 -22.76
N ALA A 239 -4.21 -7.42 -21.75
CA ALA A 239 -4.22 -8.14 -20.48
C ALA A 239 -4.59 -9.62 -20.66
N LEU A 240 -5.63 -9.90 -21.45
CA LEU A 240 -6.08 -11.27 -21.72
C LEU A 240 -5.01 -12.07 -22.48
N LYS A 241 -4.51 -11.52 -23.60
CA LYS A 241 -3.43 -12.15 -24.39
C LYS A 241 -2.19 -12.42 -23.54
N MET A 242 -1.83 -11.49 -22.66
CA MET A 242 -0.72 -11.68 -21.73
C MET A 242 -0.97 -12.89 -20.84
N ILE A 243 -2.11 -12.96 -20.14
CA ILE A 243 -2.46 -14.09 -19.25
C ILE A 243 -2.45 -15.41 -20.01
N GLU A 244 -3.04 -15.47 -21.21
CA GLU A 244 -3.08 -16.67 -22.05
C GLU A 244 -1.69 -17.14 -22.49
N SER A 245 -0.74 -16.20 -22.64
CA SER A 245 0.65 -16.51 -23.00
C SER A 245 1.51 -16.99 -21.83
N LEU A 246 1.06 -16.81 -20.57
CA LEU A 246 1.84 -17.20 -19.40
C LEU A 246 1.79 -18.72 -19.21
N GLN A 247 2.90 -19.36 -19.49
CA GLN A 247 3.15 -20.75 -19.13
C GLN A 247 3.62 -20.82 -17.66
N ASP A 248 3.29 -21.92 -16.99
CA ASP A 248 3.84 -22.27 -15.67
C ASP A 248 3.75 -21.17 -14.59
N ILE A 249 2.60 -20.48 -14.51
CA ILE A 249 2.34 -19.53 -13.43
C ILE A 249 2.57 -20.24 -12.09
N PRO A 250 3.50 -19.75 -11.24
CA PRO A 250 3.78 -20.38 -9.96
C PRO A 250 2.49 -20.58 -9.18
N ARG A 251 2.33 -21.75 -8.55
CA ARG A 251 1.19 -22.04 -7.67
C ARG A 251 1.29 -21.20 -6.40
N ASN A 252 0.96 -19.92 -6.54
CA ASN A 252 0.94 -18.93 -5.49
C ASN A 252 -0.46 -18.29 -5.45
N ASP A 253 -1.08 -18.34 -4.28
CA ASP A 253 -2.45 -17.89 -4.08
C ASP A 253 -2.63 -16.40 -4.44
N SER A 254 -1.65 -15.56 -4.13
CA SER A 254 -1.68 -14.12 -4.42
C SER A 254 -1.69 -13.84 -5.92
N LEU A 255 -0.86 -14.55 -6.69
CA LEU A 255 -0.86 -14.43 -8.15
C LEU A 255 -2.17 -14.92 -8.77
N LEU A 256 -2.68 -16.07 -8.31
CA LEU A 256 -3.98 -16.59 -8.74
C LEU A 256 -5.09 -15.59 -8.45
N LEU A 257 -5.09 -14.96 -7.27
CA LEU A 257 -6.05 -13.94 -6.90
C LEU A 257 -5.93 -12.66 -7.75
N ILE A 258 -4.72 -12.24 -8.14
CA ILE A 258 -4.56 -11.15 -9.11
C ILE A 258 -5.21 -11.51 -10.45
N ILE A 259 -4.97 -12.72 -10.96
CA ILE A 259 -5.56 -13.19 -12.23
C ILE A 259 -7.09 -13.26 -12.13
N VAL A 260 -7.62 -13.76 -11.01
CA VAL A 260 -9.05 -13.74 -10.69
C VAL A 260 -9.60 -12.32 -10.79
N LEU A 261 -8.94 -11.33 -10.19
CA LEU A 261 -9.40 -9.94 -10.22
C LEU A 261 -9.44 -9.40 -11.66
N ILE A 262 -8.45 -9.75 -12.50
CA ILE A 262 -8.42 -9.39 -13.91
C ILE A 262 -9.64 -9.98 -14.63
N TYR A 263 -9.90 -11.29 -14.49
CA TYR A 263 -11.07 -11.94 -15.08
C TYR A 263 -12.41 -11.36 -14.59
N ILE A 264 -12.54 -11.06 -13.28
CA ILE A 264 -13.75 -10.42 -12.72
C ILE A 264 -14.01 -9.07 -13.39
N ARG A 265 -12.97 -8.26 -13.61
CA ARG A 265 -13.10 -6.93 -14.26
C ARG A 265 -13.49 -7.05 -15.73
N MET A 266 -13.00 -8.07 -16.42
CA MET A 266 -13.39 -8.42 -17.80
C MET A 266 -14.75 -9.12 -17.89
N ARG A 267 -15.37 -9.46 -16.74
CA ARG A 267 -16.62 -10.25 -16.63
C ARG A 267 -16.52 -11.68 -17.17
N ASP A 268 -15.31 -12.23 -17.23
CA ASP A 268 -15.09 -13.64 -17.52
C ASP A 268 -15.20 -14.46 -16.22
N PHE A 269 -16.44 -14.67 -15.78
CA PHE A 269 -16.71 -15.36 -14.52
C PHE A 269 -16.34 -16.85 -14.57
N LYS A 270 -16.31 -17.46 -15.76
CA LYS A 270 -15.91 -18.87 -15.93
C LYS A 270 -14.44 -19.05 -15.58
N ASN A 271 -13.56 -18.24 -16.17
CA ASN A 271 -12.13 -18.32 -15.89
C ASN A 271 -11.80 -17.81 -14.48
N ALA A 272 -12.48 -16.77 -13.99
CA ALA A 272 -12.34 -16.34 -12.59
C ALA A 272 -12.64 -17.48 -11.61
N LYS A 273 -13.72 -18.24 -11.82
CA LYS A 273 -14.07 -19.40 -10.99
C LYS A 273 -13.00 -20.48 -11.06
N SER A 274 -12.52 -20.83 -12.27
CA SER A 274 -11.45 -21.81 -12.44
C SER A 274 -10.18 -21.45 -11.67
N CYS A 275 -9.80 -20.16 -11.67
CA CYS A 275 -8.66 -19.70 -10.88
C CYS A 275 -8.93 -19.75 -9.37
N PHE A 276 -10.13 -19.38 -8.90
CA PHE A 276 -10.48 -19.54 -7.47
C PHE A 276 -10.39 -20.97 -6.98
N ASP A 277 -10.79 -21.94 -7.81
CA ASP A 277 -10.77 -23.36 -7.42
C ASP A 277 -9.34 -23.87 -7.18
N LYS A 278 -8.33 -23.19 -7.74
CA LYS A 278 -6.89 -23.47 -7.56
C LYS A 278 -6.28 -22.79 -6.34
N VAL A 279 -6.95 -21.82 -5.72
CA VAL A 279 -6.43 -21.11 -4.53
C VAL A 279 -6.50 -22.02 -3.31
N ALA A 280 -5.34 -22.28 -2.69
CA ALA A 280 -5.22 -23.15 -1.53
C ALA A 280 -5.66 -22.44 -0.23
N ASN A 281 -5.12 -21.24 0.01
CA ASN A 281 -5.45 -20.42 1.18
C ASN A 281 -6.74 -19.62 0.98
N LYS A 282 -7.87 -20.26 1.27
CA LYS A 282 -9.20 -19.63 1.25
C LYS A 282 -9.51 -18.80 2.51
N LYS A 283 -8.54 -18.66 3.43
CA LYS A 283 -8.68 -17.88 4.67
C LYS A 283 -8.16 -16.45 4.54
N SER A 284 -7.38 -16.13 3.51
CA SER A 284 -6.83 -14.78 3.33
C SER A 284 -7.93 -13.72 3.14
N SER A 285 -7.64 -12.50 3.58
CA SER A 285 -8.49 -11.33 3.35
C SER A 285 -8.72 -11.08 1.86
N MET A 286 -7.65 -11.19 1.07
CA MET A 286 -7.69 -11.01 -0.39
C MET A 286 -8.62 -12.02 -1.07
N TYR A 287 -8.56 -13.30 -0.67
CA TYR A 287 -9.49 -14.31 -1.19
C TYR A 287 -10.94 -13.94 -0.89
N SER A 288 -11.22 -13.60 0.38
CA SER A 288 -12.58 -13.27 0.82
C SER A 288 -13.09 -12.01 0.09
N HIS A 289 -12.26 -10.98 -0.04
CA HIS A 289 -12.61 -9.76 -0.76
C HIS A 289 -12.91 -10.04 -2.23
N TYR A 290 -12.03 -10.75 -2.93
CA TYR A 290 -12.20 -11.01 -4.36
C TYR A 290 -13.36 -11.96 -4.62
N ARG A 291 -13.62 -12.93 -3.74
CA ARG A 291 -14.78 -13.82 -3.84
C ARG A 291 -16.08 -13.05 -3.63
N GLY A 292 -16.11 -12.12 -2.67
CA GLY A 292 -17.21 -11.17 -2.50
C GLY A 292 -17.41 -10.32 -3.75
N LEU A 293 -16.34 -9.79 -4.34
CA LEU A 293 -16.40 -9.00 -5.57
C LEU A 293 -16.91 -9.80 -6.77
N TYR A 294 -16.52 -11.07 -6.89
CA TYR A 294 -16.98 -12.00 -7.93
C TYR A 294 -18.51 -12.14 -7.92
N PHE A 295 -19.11 -12.38 -6.75
CA PHE A 295 -20.56 -12.45 -6.60
C PHE A 295 -21.22 -11.07 -6.78
N LEU A 296 -20.61 -10.02 -6.24
CA LEU A 296 -21.11 -8.65 -6.38
C LEU A 296 -21.23 -8.22 -7.85
N LYS A 297 -20.24 -8.56 -8.70
CA LYS A 297 -20.26 -8.27 -10.14
C LYS A 297 -21.31 -9.07 -10.93
N GLN A 298 -21.71 -10.23 -10.41
CA GLN A 298 -22.84 -11.02 -10.91
C GLN A 298 -24.19 -10.59 -10.33
N LYS A 299 -24.22 -9.55 -9.49
CA LYS A 299 -25.42 -9.08 -8.77
C LYS A 299 -25.98 -10.12 -7.78
N GLN A 300 -25.15 -11.05 -7.34
CA GLN A 300 -25.45 -12.05 -6.30
C GLN A 300 -25.10 -11.47 -4.93
N TYR A 301 -25.88 -10.49 -4.48
CA TYR A 301 -25.57 -9.71 -3.28
C TYR A 301 -25.58 -10.57 -2.00
N GLN A 302 -26.56 -11.48 -1.87
CA GLN A 302 -26.68 -12.34 -0.69
C GLN A 302 -25.44 -13.23 -0.50
N GLU A 303 -24.92 -13.77 -1.60
CA GLU A 303 -23.72 -14.59 -1.62
C GLU A 303 -22.46 -13.76 -1.40
N ALA A 304 -22.40 -12.52 -1.92
CA ALA A 304 -21.26 -11.62 -1.74
C ALA A 304 -21.08 -11.18 -0.27
N HIS A 305 -22.19 -10.95 0.43
CA HIS A 305 -22.21 -10.37 1.78
C HIS A 305 -21.30 -11.06 2.82
N PRO A 306 -21.40 -12.39 3.07
CA PRO A 306 -20.55 -13.05 4.07
C PRO A 306 -19.06 -12.99 3.73
N PHE A 307 -18.69 -13.04 2.45
CA PHE A 307 -17.28 -12.94 2.03
C PHE A 307 -16.71 -11.55 2.23
N LEU A 308 -17.48 -10.51 1.89
CA LEU A 308 -17.07 -9.13 2.11
C LEU A 308 -16.96 -8.83 3.62
N LYS A 309 -17.93 -9.30 4.42
CA LYS A 309 -17.88 -9.18 5.89
C LYS A 309 -16.60 -9.79 6.46
N LYS A 310 -16.27 -11.01 6.02
CA LYS A 310 -15.03 -11.70 6.44
C LYS A 310 -13.76 -10.93 6.06
N ALA A 311 -13.71 -10.31 4.87
CA ALA A 311 -12.55 -9.51 4.48
C ALA A 311 -12.34 -8.28 5.39
N ILE A 312 -13.43 -7.65 5.87
CA ILE A 312 -13.39 -6.48 6.76
C ILE A 312 -12.82 -6.82 8.15
N GLU A 313 -12.90 -8.08 8.59
CA GLU A 313 -12.34 -8.53 9.89
C GLU A 313 -10.83 -8.28 9.99
N THR A 314 -10.15 -8.18 8.85
CA THR A 314 -8.72 -7.85 8.73
C THR A 314 -8.45 -6.38 8.38
N ASN A 315 -9.44 -5.51 8.59
CA ASN A 315 -9.42 -4.08 8.28
C ASN A 315 -9.35 -3.71 6.79
N ASN A 316 -9.65 -4.62 5.87
CA ASN A 316 -9.63 -4.36 4.43
C ASN A 316 -10.57 -3.22 4.01
N PHE A 317 -10.02 -2.02 3.91
CA PHE A 317 -10.76 -0.78 3.63
C PHE A 317 -11.55 -0.87 2.32
N GLN A 318 -10.95 -1.45 1.28
CA GLN A 318 -11.59 -1.57 -0.02
C GLN A 318 -12.73 -2.60 0.00
N ALA A 319 -12.59 -3.68 0.78
CA ALA A 319 -13.67 -4.63 1.00
C ALA A 319 -14.84 -3.99 1.74
N GLU A 320 -14.57 -3.09 2.69
CA GLU A 320 -15.59 -2.40 3.46
C GLU A 320 -16.49 -1.50 2.60
N PHE A 321 -15.91 -0.75 1.66
CA PHE A 321 -16.71 -0.01 0.67
C PHE A 321 -17.58 -0.91 -0.21
N ASN A 322 -17.06 -2.08 -0.59
CA ASN A 322 -17.85 -3.06 -1.35
C ASN A 322 -18.96 -3.68 -0.50
N TYR A 323 -18.68 -3.94 0.79
CA TYR A 323 -19.66 -4.44 1.75
C TYR A 323 -20.80 -3.44 1.94
N MET A 324 -20.52 -2.15 2.14
CA MET A 324 -21.55 -1.13 2.28
C MET A 324 -22.50 -1.10 1.08
N ASN A 325 -21.97 -1.16 -0.14
CA ASN A 325 -22.77 -1.24 -1.36
C ASN A 325 -23.67 -2.49 -1.36
N CYS A 326 -23.10 -3.63 -0.97
CA CYS A 326 -23.83 -4.89 -0.85
C CYS A 326 -24.95 -4.82 0.21
N ALA A 327 -24.64 -4.35 1.41
CA ALA A 327 -25.54 -4.23 2.55
C ALA A 327 -26.73 -3.30 2.25
N GLN A 328 -26.49 -2.20 1.53
CA GLN A 328 -27.56 -1.31 1.08
C GLN A 328 -28.56 -1.98 0.15
N VAL A 329 -28.09 -2.82 -0.78
CA VAL A 329 -29.00 -3.53 -1.70
C VAL A 329 -29.81 -4.59 -0.96
N ILE A 330 -29.18 -5.32 -0.04
CA ILE A 330 -29.82 -6.40 0.73
C ILE A 330 -30.83 -5.85 1.73
N HIS A 331 -30.41 -4.90 2.55
CA HIS A 331 -31.19 -4.42 3.70
C HIS A 331 -32.02 -3.17 3.37
N LYS A 332 -31.78 -2.53 2.21
CA LYS A 332 -32.49 -1.34 1.74
C LYS A 332 -32.57 -0.27 2.84
N LYS A 333 -33.78 0.10 3.24
CA LYS A 333 -34.05 1.11 4.27
C LYS A 333 -33.55 0.73 5.68
N ARG A 334 -33.29 -0.56 5.96
CA ARG A 334 -32.83 -1.03 7.27
C ARG A 334 -31.32 -0.80 7.50
N PHE A 335 -30.56 -0.50 6.46
CA PHE A 335 -29.14 -0.19 6.61
C PHE A 335 -28.93 1.31 6.81
N ASP A 336 -28.56 1.68 8.04
CA ASP A 336 -28.17 3.05 8.37
C ASP A 336 -26.74 3.32 7.87
N LEU A 337 -26.67 3.76 6.62
CA LEU A 337 -25.41 4.18 5.99
C LEU A 337 -24.68 5.26 6.79
N THR A 338 -25.40 6.23 7.34
CA THR A 338 -24.80 7.38 8.03
C THR A 338 -24.11 6.91 9.30
N GLN A 339 -24.81 6.09 10.10
CA GLN A 339 -24.22 5.51 11.30
C GLN A 339 -23.03 4.59 10.96
N TYR A 340 -23.13 3.78 9.90
CA TYR A 340 -22.02 2.91 9.49
C TYR A 340 -20.78 3.70 9.07
N LEU A 341 -20.95 4.78 8.30
CA LEU A 341 -19.84 5.65 7.91
C LEU A 341 -19.20 6.37 9.10
N LEU A 342 -19.98 6.76 10.11
CA LEU A 342 -19.44 7.33 11.36
C LEU A 342 -18.57 6.30 12.11
N GLN A 343 -19.02 5.04 12.17
CA GLN A 343 -18.23 3.95 12.74
C GLN A 343 -16.93 3.72 11.96
N MET A 344 -16.98 3.77 10.63
CA MET A 344 -15.77 3.69 9.80
C MET A 344 -14.82 4.85 10.07
N LEU A 345 -15.34 6.10 10.15
CA LEU A 345 -14.50 7.26 10.42
C LEU A 345 -13.75 7.13 11.74
N ASP A 346 -14.40 6.57 12.76
CA ASP A 346 -13.77 6.32 14.06
C ASP A 346 -12.78 5.16 14.01
N LYS A 347 -13.16 4.03 13.41
CA LYS A 347 -12.31 2.85 13.20
C LYS A 347 -11.00 3.20 12.47
N TYR A 348 -11.08 4.06 11.47
CA TYR A 348 -9.95 4.43 10.63
C TYR A 348 -9.32 5.77 11.02
N ARG A 349 -9.63 6.33 12.19
CA ARG A 349 -9.18 7.67 12.63
C ARG A 349 -7.67 7.87 12.57
N SER A 350 -6.89 6.83 12.84
CA SER A 350 -5.42 6.86 12.83
C SER A 350 -4.77 6.54 11.47
N TRP A 351 -5.58 6.20 10.46
CA TRP A 351 -5.08 5.77 9.16
C TRP A 351 -4.69 6.96 8.28
N SER A 352 -4.19 6.67 7.08
CA SER A 352 -3.80 7.70 6.11
C SER A 352 -4.88 8.77 5.89
N LYS A 353 -4.44 10.04 5.82
CA LYS A 353 -5.29 11.21 5.53
C LYS A 353 -6.19 11.02 4.31
N HIS A 354 -5.72 10.32 3.28
CA HIS A 354 -6.51 10.05 2.07
C HIS A 354 -7.75 9.20 2.36
N MET A 355 -7.62 8.15 3.18
CA MET A 355 -8.76 7.31 3.54
C MET A 355 -9.76 8.06 4.41
N LEU A 356 -9.28 8.80 5.41
CA LEU A 356 -10.11 9.67 6.22
C LEU A 356 -10.91 10.63 5.36
N GLN A 357 -10.23 11.38 4.49
CA GLN A 357 -10.88 12.31 3.57
C GLN A 357 -11.92 11.62 2.68
N THR A 358 -11.66 10.39 2.25
CA THR A 358 -12.61 9.60 1.46
C THR A 358 -13.86 9.24 2.27
N ILE A 359 -13.72 8.77 3.52
CA ILE A 359 -14.86 8.47 4.40
C ILE A 359 -15.65 9.75 4.69
N THR A 360 -14.95 10.83 5.07
CA THR A 360 -15.55 12.13 5.42
C THR A 360 -16.35 12.71 4.26
N LEU A 361 -15.88 12.59 3.02
CA LEU A 361 -16.67 12.98 1.85
C LEU A 361 -17.91 12.12 1.68
N HIS A 362 -17.82 10.79 1.83
CA HIS A 362 -18.99 9.93 1.76
C HIS A 362 -20.02 10.30 2.84
N LEU A 363 -19.60 10.68 4.05
CA LEU A 363 -20.47 11.22 5.10
C LEU A 363 -21.16 12.51 4.65
N ALA A 364 -20.39 13.49 4.18
CA ALA A 364 -20.92 14.77 3.70
C ALA A 364 -22.01 14.55 2.63
N TYR A 365 -21.74 13.68 1.66
CA TYR A 365 -22.71 13.32 0.63
C TYR A 365 -23.95 12.62 1.16
N THR A 366 -23.78 11.72 2.14
CA THR A 366 -24.90 10.98 2.73
C THR A 366 -25.83 11.96 3.45
N TYR A 367 -25.29 12.86 4.27
CA TYR A 367 -26.07 13.91 4.92
C TYR A 367 -26.77 14.82 3.90
N PHE A 368 -26.08 15.22 2.83
CA PHE A 368 -26.66 16.09 1.81
C PHE A 368 -27.84 15.43 1.09
N LYS A 369 -27.67 14.17 0.64
CA LYS A 369 -28.61 13.52 -0.28
C LYS A 369 -29.64 12.63 0.35
N LYS A 370 -29.20 11.78 1.28
CA LYS A 370 -30.07 10.80 1.90
C LYS A 370 -30.87 11.46 3.02
N ASP A 371 -30.17 12.20 3.88
CA ASP A 371 -30.76 12.70 5.13
C ASP A 371 -31.29 14.12 4.99
N LYS A 372 -30.95 14.82 3.89
CA LYS A 372 -31.27 16.24 3.64
C LYS A 372 -30.83 17.16 4.79
N ASN A 373 -29.75 16.78 5.48
CA ASN A 373 -29.18 17.52 6.60
C ASN A 373 -28.02 18.39 6.11
N ILE A 374 -28.35 19.62 5.70
CA ILE A 374 -27.39 20.58 5.16
C ILE A 374 -26.30 20.94 6.20
N LYS A 375 -26.67 21.09 7.48
CA LYS A 375 -25.74 21.50 8.54
C LYS A 375 -24.59 20.50 8.72
N GLU A 376 -24.91 19.22 8.84
CA GLU A 376 -23.89 18.17 8.95
C GLU A 376 -23.18 17.93 7.62
N SER A 377 -23.86 18.07 6.49
CA SER A 377 -23.22 18.02 5.17
C SER A 377 -22.09 19.05 5.04
N LEU A 378 -22.35 20.32 5.35
CA LEU A 378 -21.34 21.38 5.26
C LEU A 378 -20.17 21.14 6.21
N LYS A 379 -20.45 20.69 7.45
CA LYS A 379 -19.42 20.29 8.41
C LYS A 379 -18.45 19.27 7.80
N TYR A 380 -18.96 18.16 7.29
CA TYR A 380 -18.12 17.08 6.79
C TYR A 380 -17.46 17.43 5.44
N PHE A 381 -18.07 18.28 4.60
CA PHE A 381 -17.36 18.83 3.44
C PHE A 381 -16.16 19.67 3.86
N LEU A 382 -16.32 20.54 4.86
CA LEU A 382 -15.23 21.39 5.35
C LEU A 382 -14.12 20.54 5.98
N GLU A 383 -14.48 19.63 6.89
CA GLU A 383 -13.53 18.70 7.52
C GLU A 383 -12.76 17.89 6.46
N ALA A 384 -13.45 17.42 5.40
CA ALA A 384 -12.79 16.69 4.32
C ALA A 384 -11.79 17.55 3.56
N ILE A 385 -12.13 18.81 3.26
CA ILE A 385 -11.22 19.73 2.56
C ILE A 385 -10.02 20.06 3.44
N GLU A 386 -10.22 20.34 4.73
CA GLU A 386 -9.15 20.68 5.67
C GLU A 386 -8.12 19.56 5.89
N ILE A 387 -8.50 18.29 5.70
CA ILE A 387 -7.54 17.17 5.75
C ILE A 387 -6.44 17.32 4.69
N ASN A 388 -6.80 17.70 3.47
CA ASN A 388 -5.88 17.96 2.36
C ASN A 388 -6.60 18.72 1.22
N PRO A 389 -6.53 20.06 1.19
CA PRO A 389 -7.20 20.88 0.18
C PRO A 389 -6.71 20.60 -1.24
N ASP A 390 -5.45 20.17 -1.37
CA ASP A 390 -4.84 19.88 -2.67
C ASP A 390 -5.11 18.47 -3.18
N ALA A 391 -5.90 17.68 -2.47
CA ALA A 391 -6.18 16.31 -2.86
C ALA A 391 -6.86 16.23 -4.23
N ILE A 392 -6.32 15.36 -5.09
CA ILE A 392 -6.82 15.13 -6.46
C ILE A 392 -8.32 14.78 -6.45
N LEU A 393 -8.77 14.02 -5.45
CA LEU A 393 -10.17 13.63 -5.31
C LEU A 393 -11.14 14.81 -5.11
N LEU A 394 -10.65 15.98 -4.66
CA LEU A 394 -11.45 17.21 -4.52
C LEU A 394 -11.53 17.98 -5.84
N LYS A 395 -10.43 17.97 -6.61
CA LYS A 395 -10.24 18.74 -7.84
C LYS A 395 -10.79 18.04 -9.08
N GLU A 396 -10.77 16.72 -9.11
CA GLU A 396 -11.27 15.90 -10.22
C GLU A 396 -12.68 15.37 -9.98
N THR A 397 -13.26 14.72 -11.00
CA THR A 397 -14.54 14.03 -10.90
C THR A 397 -14.61 13.10 -9.69
N TYR A 398 -15.42 13.49 -8.71
CA TYR A 398 -15.78 12.64 -7.59
C TYR A 398 -17.02 11.82 -7.94
N ARG A 399 -16.98 10.53 -7.64
CA ARG A 399 -18.14 9.63 -7.77
C ARG A 399 -18.37 8.96 -6.42
N PRO A 400 -19.38 9.40 -5.65
CA PRO A 400 -19.76 8.69 -4.43
C PRO A 400 -20.09 7.25 -4.81
N VAL A 401 -19.52 6.27 -4.10
CA VAL A 401 -19.68 4.85 -4.43
C VAL A 401 -21.15 4.41 -4.46
N LEU A 402 -22.01 5.13 -3.74
CA LEU A 402 -23.39 4.74 -3.41
C LEU A 402 -24.48 5.62 -4.06
N LEU A 403 -24.12 6.66 -4.82
CA LEU A 403 -25.06 7.61 -5.42
C LEU A 403 -24.81 7.74 -6.92
N CYS A 404 -25.25 6.73 -7.69
CA CYS A 404 -24.97 6.59 -9.12
C CYS A 404 -25.49 7.74 -9.99
N ASP A 405 -26.47 8.51 -9.51
CA ASP A 405 -27.15 9.56 -10.29
C ASP A 405 -26.49 10.95 -10.12
N TRP A 406 -25.39 11.04 -9.39
CA TRP A 406 -24.73 12.33 -9.16
C TRP A 406 -23.87 12.76 -10.37
N PRO A 407 -23.89 14.05 -10.76
CA PRO A 407 -23.06 14.56 -11.84
C PRO A 407 -21.57 14.32 -11.52
N LYS A 408 -20.87 13.81 -12.52
CA LYS A 408 -19.42 13.60 -12.54
C LYS A 408 -18.67 14.93 -12.53
N LYS A 409 -18.61 15.58 -11.37
CA LYS A 409 -17.99 16.90 -11.15
C LYS A 409 -17.01 16.84 -9.98
N SER A 410 -16.13 17.83 -9.90
CA SER A 410 -15.26 18.01 -8.73
C SER A 410 -16.04 18.42 -7.50
N ILE A 411 -15.50 18.17 -6.32
CA ILE A 411 -16.13 18.55 -5.05
C ILE A 411 -16.34 20.06 -5.02
N TYR A 412 -15.33 20.84 -5.41
CA TYR A 412 -15.43 22.30 -5.52
C TYR A 412 -16.53 22.75 -6.48
N LYS A 413 -16.68 22.09 -7.63
CA LYS A 413 -17.74 22.41 -8.61
C LYS A 413 -19.13 22.00 -8.11
N ILE A 414 -19.22 20.97 -7.28
CA ILE A 414 -20.46 20.53 -6.66
C ILE A 414 -20.88 21.54 -5.59
N LEU A 415 -19.97 21.92 -4.70
CA LEU A 415 -20.24 22.90 -3.65
C LEU A 415 -20.68 24.24 -4.26
N SER A 416 -19.85 24.82 -5.12
CA SER A 416 -20.10 26.14 -5.73
C SER A 416 -21.33 26.22 -6.63
N LYS A 417 -21.75 25.15 -7.30
CA LYS A 417 -22.89 25.19 -8.25
C LYS A 417 -24.17 24.58 -7.72
N ASN A 418 -24.10 23.73 -6.70
CA ASN A 418 -25.24 22.91 -6.29
C ASN A 418 -25.58 23.01 -4.81
N ILE A 419 -24.70 23.54 -3.96
CA ILE A 419 -24.92 23.58 -2.50
C ILE A 419 -24.83 25.02 -1.99
N LEU A 420 -23.73 25.70 -2.24
CA LEU A 420 -23.44 27.01 -1.65
C LEU A 420 -24.37 28.14 -2.15
N PRO A 421 -24.76 28.25 -3.44
CA PRO A 421 -25.60 29.37 -3.89
C PRO A 421 -26.90 29.51 -3.09
N ASP A 422 -27.62 28.40 -2.91
CA ASP A 422 -28.89 28.37 -2.16
C ASP A 422 -28.72 28.74 -0.68
N ILE A 423 -27.60 28.33 -0.08
CA ILE A 423 -27.29 28.62 1.34
C ILE A 423 -26.85 30.07 1.52
N CYS A 424 -26.02 30.58 0.61
CA CYS A 424 -25.50 31.94 0.64
C CYS A 424 -26.60 32.98 0.32
N GLU A 425 -27.58 32.65 -0.51
CA GLU A 425 -28.75 33.51 -0.79
C GLU A 425 -29.69 33.64 0.42
N HIS A 426 -29.69 32.66 1.33
CA HIS A 426 -30.58 32.59 2.48
C HIS A 426 -29.82 32.47 3.81
N LEU A 427 -28.71 33.19 3.96
CA LEU A 427 -27.84 33.10 5.15
C LEU A 427 -28.59 33.40 6.45
N ASP A 428 -29.62 34.24 6.42
CA ASP A 428 -30.45 34.60 7.56
C ASP A 428 -31.24 33.41 8.15
N LEU A 429 -31.48 32.36 7.36
CA LEU A 429 -32.19 31.16 7.81
C LEU A 429 -31.31 30.15 8.58
N TRP A 430 -30.00 30.36 8.62
CA TRP A 430 -29.03 29.41 9.18
C TRP A 430 -28.45 29.91 10.51
N ASP A 431 -28.00 28.97 11.36
CA ASP A 431 -27.21 29.34 12.56
C ASP A 431 -25.82 29.82 12.17
N GLU A 432 -25.19 30.62 13.03
CA GLU A 432 -23.88 31.24 12.78
C GLU A 432 -22.82 30.22 12.37
N LYS A 433 -22.77 29.06 13.04
CA LYS A 433 -21.81 28.00 12.73
C LYS A 433 -21.98 27.46 11.30
N THR A 434 -23.22 27.35 10.83
CA THR A 434 -23.53 26.91 9.47
C THR A 434 -23.13 27.99 8.44
N LYS A 435 -23.36 29.27 8.75
CA LYS A 435 -22.92 30.41 7.92
C LYS A 435 -21.40 30.44 7.78
N GLU A 436 -20.67 30.35 8.90
CA GLU A 436 -19.20 30.31 8.91
C GLU A 436 -18.63 29.21 8.03
N ARG A 437 -19.21 28.00 8.13
CA ARG A 437 -18.81 26.86 7.29
C ARG A 437 -19.08 27.10 5.81
N ALA A 438 -20.24 27.66 5.47
CA ALA A 438 -20.58 27.97 4.08
C ALA A 438 -19.60 28.98 3.48
N ILE A 439 -19.29 30.06 4.22
CA ILE A 439 -18.32 31.09 3.81
C ILE A 439 -16.92 30.49 3.64
N ALA A 440 -16.47 29.63 4.58
CA ALA A 440 -15.18 28.96 4.48
C ALA A 440 -15.10 28.06 3.24
N LEU A 441 -16.16 27.29 2.96
CA LEU A 441 -16.25 26.43 1.79
C LEU A 441 -16.28 27.23 0.48
N GLU A 442 -16.96 28.38 0.46
CA GLU A 442 -16.97 29.28 -0.69
C GLU A 442 -15.57 29.83 -0.98
N LYS A 443 -14.85 30.27 0.06
CA LYS A 443 -13.45 30.68 -0.06
C LYS A 443 -12.58 29.58 -0.68
N TYR A 444 -12.66 28.35 -0.16
CA TYR A 444 -11.93 27.22 -0.74
C TYR A 444 -12.31 26.97 -2.21
N CYS A 445 -13.60 27.05 -2.55
CA CYS A 445 -14.06 26.89 -3.93
C CYS A 445 -13.48 27.96 -4.85
N ASN A 446 -13.41 29.22 -4.40
CA ASN A 446 -12.86 30.32 -5.19
C ASN A 446 -11.35 30.20 -5.39
N GLU A 447 -10.62 29.74 -4.37
CA GLU A 447 -9.17 29.52 -4.45
C GLU A 447 -8.78 28.35 -5.38
N HIS A 448 -9.64 27.34 -5.49
CA HIS A 448 -9.32 26.08 -6.18
C HIS A 448 -10.08 25.86 -7.49
N GLN A 449 -10.93 26.82 -7.91
CA GLN A 449 -11.52 26.79 -9.23
C GLN A 449 -10.49 27.25 -10.27
N PRO A 450 -10.29 26.50 -11.37
CA PRO A 450 -9.49 27.00 -12.47
C PRO A 450 -10.12 28.30 -12.99
N GLN A 451 -9.33 29.37 -13.02
CA GLN A 451 -9.70 30.59 -13.74
C GLN A 451 -9.95 30.18 -15.19
N LEU A 452 -11.19 30.29 -15.64
CA LEU A 452 -11.65 29.89 -16.97
C LEU A 452 -11.13 30.84 -18.04
#